data_AF-A0A2Z7DBD6-F1
#
_entry.id   AF-A0A2Z7DBD6-F1
#
_cell.length_a   1.000
_cell.length_b   1.000
_cell.length_c   1.000
_cell.angle_alpha   90.00
_cell.angle_beta   90.00
_cell.angle_gamma   90.00
#
_symmetry.space_group_name_H-M   'P 1'
#
loop_
_entity.id
_entity.type
_entity.pdbx_description
1 polymer ?
#
loop_
_entity_poly.entity_id
_entity_poly.type
_entity_poly.pdbx_seq_one_letter_code
_entity_poly.pdbx_strand_id
1 'polypeptide(L)'
;MKPNLGLAISNGEPQFLEKSRHEYNNEDKKKANLDDVAKDILYKKLDKNMFSNIKTCATAKEIWEKLTQICQGNDETKENKLTVAQQKYESIKMKDGETMTEFDERFNAVVIELTSLGKEYSNRELALKVMRALPREWDMKTMAMRESKDLNKLELHDLFANVRAYEFELETRAEAGPSTSQPTKALAATTTKQCSPSTSKTADQLSDDVMSLFVKKFGKYLRRSEGLE
;
A
#
# COMPACT_ATOMS: atom_id res chain seq x y z
N MET A 1 -32.09 -12.82 26.42
CA MET A 1 -32.94 -12.77 27.63
C MET A 1 -34.20 -11.97 27.32
N LYS A 2 -35.40 -12.52 27.54
CA LYS A 2 -36.66 -11.76 27.38
C LYS A 2 -36.90 -10.90 28.63
N PRO A 3 -37.56 -9.72 28.58
CA PRO A 3 -37.96 -9.02 29.81
C PRO A 3 -38.88 -9.89 30.67
N ASN A 4 -39.01 -9.61 31.96
CA ASN A 4 -40.02 -10.25 32.81
C ASN A 4 -41.34 -9.49 32.64
N LEU A 5 -42.04 -9.77 31.54
CA LEU A 5 -43.33 -9.14 31.25
C LEU A 5 -44.45 -9.83 32.05
N GLY A 6 -45.23 -9.03 32.76
CA GLY A 6 -46.52 -9.38 33.34
C GLY A 6 -47.64 -8.96 32.40
N LEU A 7 -48.70 -9.76 32.37
CA LEU A 7 -49.91 -9.43 31.63
C LEU A 7 -50.78 -8.54 32.51
N ALA A 8 -50.99 -7.29 32.11
CA ALA A 8 -51.98 -6.41 32.74
C ALA A 8 -53.08 -6.10 31.74
N ILE A 9 -54.34 -6.22 32.16
CA ILE A 9 -55.50 -5.84 31.35
C ILE A 9 -55.91 -4.43 31.78
N SER A 10 -55.66 -3.45 30.94
CA SER A 10 -56.24 -2.11 31.07
C SER A 10 -57.00 -1.80 29.79
N ASN A 11 -58.29 -1.48 29.92
CA ASN A 11 -59.21 -1.16 28.81
C ASN A 11 -59.46 -2.27 27.77
N GLY A 12 -59.30 -3.55 28.14
CA GLY A 12 -59.67 -4.69 27.27
C GLY A 12 -58.60 -5.12 26.27
N GLU A 13 -57.43 -4.47 26.25
CA GLU A 13 -56.26 -4.95 25.51
C GLU A 13 -55.18 -5.48 26.47
N PRO A 14 -54.57 -6.66 26.19
CA PRO A 14 -53.45 -7.15 26.99
C PRO A 14 -52.22 -6.28 26.77
N GLN A 15 -51.88 -5.46 27.77
CA GLN A 15 -50.61 -4.74 27.80
C GLN A 15 -49.59 -5.55 28.59
N PHE A 16 -48.44 -5.80 27.98
CA PHE A 16 -47.33 -6.45 28.65
C PHE A 16 -46.49 -5.40 29.40
N LEU A 17 -46.67 -5.30 30.71
CA LEU A 17 -45.93 -4.39 31.59
C LEU A 17 -44.79 -5.13 32.30
N GLU A 18 -43.64 -4.48 32.45
CA GLU A 18 -42.52 -5.04 33.20
C GLU A 18 -42.91 -5.21 34.68
N LYS A 19 -42.84 -6.44 35.21
CA LYS A 19 -43.27 -6.73 36.59
C LYS A 19 -42.41 -5.97 37.59
N SER A 20 -43.04 -5.43 38.64
CA SER A 20 -42.31 -4.88 39.79
C SER A 20 -41.54 -5.99 40.53
N ARG A 21 -40.36 -5.68 41.07
CA ARG A 21 -39.50 -6.64 41.82
C ARG A 21 -40.23 -7.38 42.96
N HIS A 22 -41.31 -6.79 43.46
CA HIS A 22 -42.13 -7.34 44.56
C HIS A 22 -43.08 -8.46 44.09
N GLU A 23 -43.33 -8.59 42.79
CA GLU A 23 -44.21 -9.59 42.18
C GLU A 23 -43.44 -10.77 41.55
N TYR A 24 -42.13 -10.82 41.78
CA TYR A 24 -41.26 -11.83 41.17
C TYR A 24 -41.53 -13.22 41.73
N ASN A 25 -41.84 -14.16 40.84
CA ASN A 25 -41.85 -15.57 41.18
C ASN A 25 -40.40 -16.11 41.32
N ASN A 26 -40.25 -17.38 41.68
CA ASN A 26 -38.92 -17.97 41.90
C ASN A 26 -38.06 -17.99 40.61
N GLU A 27 -38.70 -18.14 39.44
CA GLU A 27 -38.03 -18.09 38.13
C GLU A 27 -37.59 -16.66 37.77
N ASP A 28 -38.40 -15.64 38.09
CA ASP A 28 -38.08 -14.23 37.87
C ASP A 28 -36.84 -13.83 38.69
N LYS A 29 -36.75 -14.29 39.94
CA LYS A 29 -35.57 -14.09 40.82
C LYS A 29 -34.32 -14.78 40.28
N LYS A 30 -34.45 -16.04 39.84
CA LYS A 30 -33.33 -16.78 39.24
C LYS A 30 -32.80 -16.08 37.98
N LYS A 31 -33.69 -15.55 37.16
CA LYS A 31 -33.34 -14.81 35.94
C LYS A 31 -32.68 -13.46 36.23
N ALA A 32 -33.17 -12.72 37.24
CA ALA A 32 -32.51 -11.49 37.69
C ALA A 32 -31.08 -11.76 38.20
N ASN A 33 -30.90 -12.81 39.01
CA ASN A 33 -29.57 -13.19 39.49
C ASN A 33 -28.61 -13.55 38.33
N LEU A 34 -29.10 -14.25 37.30
CA LEU A 34 -28.29 -14.57 36.12
C LEU A 34 -27.92 -13.33 35.30
N ASP A 35 -28.82 -12.34 35.21
CA ASP A 35 -28.53 -11.06 34.53
C ASP A 35 -27.47 -10.27 35.31
N ASP A 36 -27.59 -10.20 36.64
CA ASP A 36 -26.60 -9.53 37.50
C ASP A 36 -25.22 -10.18 37.41
N VAL A 37 -25.15 -11.53 37.40
CA VAL A 37 -23.89 -12.27 37.18
C VAL A 37 -23.30 -11.97 35.81
N ALA A 38 -24.12 -11.95 34.76
CA ALA A 38 -23.65 -11.63 33.41
C ALA A 38 -23.15 -10.18 33.31
N LYS A 39 -23.82 -9.23 33.96
CA LYS A 39 -23.38 -7.82 34.04
C LYS A 39 -22.04 -7.69 34.75
N ASP A 40 -21.86 -8.35 35.89
CA ASP A 40 -20.59 -8.34 36.64
C ASP A 40 -19.42 -8.88 35.80
N ILE A 41 -19.64 -9.99 35.08
CA ILE A 41 -18.63 -10.55 34.16
C ILE A 41 -18.28 -9.56 33.04
N LEU A 42 -19.29 -8.95 32.41
CA LEU A 42 -19.10 -7.99 31.34
C LEU A 42 -18.35 -6.75 31.85
N TYR A 43 -18.74 -6.17 32.98
CA TYR A 43 -18.08 -4.99 33.53
C TYR A 43 -16.61 -5.25 33.93
N LYS A 44 -16.29 -6.42 34.48
CA LYS A 44 -14.91 -6.79 34.86
C LYS A 44 -13.96 -6.88 33.67
N LYS A 45 -14.48 -7.10 32.45
CA LYS A 45 -13.67 -7.30 31.25
C LYS A 45 -13.48 -6.03 30.40
N LEU A 46 -14.15 -4.94 30.75
CA LEU A 46 -14.18 -3.73 29.92
C LEU A 46 -13.22 -2.65 30.45
N ASP A 47 -12.64 -1.90 29.52
CA ASP A 47 -11.87 -0.71 29.85
C ASP A 47 -12.77 0.49 30.19
N LYS A 48 -12.18 1.56 30.71
CA LYS A 48 -12.93 2.79 31.10
C LYS A 48 -13.67 3.44 29.94
N ASN A 49 -13.17 3.30 28.72
CA ASN A 49 -13.75 3.91 27.52
C ASN A 49 -15.03 3.18 27.11
N MET A 50 -14.98 1.86 27.01
CA MET A 50 -16.14 1.01 26.71
C MET A 50 -17.19 1.09 27.83
N PHE A 51 -16.77 1.10 29.09
CA PHE A 51 -17.68 1.21 30.24
C PHE A 51 -18.54 2.49 30.19
N SER A 52 -17.96 3.62 29.80
CA SER A 52 -18.67 4.91 29.73
C SER A 52 -19.83 4.89 28.72
N ASN A 53 -19.73 4.06 27.67
CA ASN A 53 -20.76 3.93 26.62
C ASN A 53 -21.92 2.98 27.01
N ILE A 54 -21.67 2.05 27.94
CA ILE A 54 -22.65 1.01 28.35
C ILE A 54 -23.22 1.22 29.76
N LYS A 55 -22.74 2.21 30.52
CA LYS A 55 -23.18 2.47 31.91
C LYS A 55 -24.68 2.72 32.09
N THR A 56 -25.37 3.08 31.00
CA THR A 56 -26.81 3.36 30.99
C THR A 56 -27.67 2.13 30.69
N CYS A 57 -27.06 0.99 30.34
CA CYS A 57 -27.77 -0.24 30.02
C CYS A 57 -28.28 -0.92 31.30
N ALA A 58 -29.57 -1.29 31.31
CA ALA A 58 -30.23 -1.88 32.46
C ALA A 58 -29.96 -3.39 32.57
N THR A 59 -29.90 -4.08 31.43
CA THR A 59 -29.75 -5.55 31.35
C THR A 59 -28.43 -5.98 30.73
N ALA A 60 -27.96 -7.20 31.05
CA ALA A 60 -26.78 -7.79 30.40
C ALA A 60 -26.96 -7.88 28.88
N LYS A 61 -28.19 -8.11 28.43
CA LYS A 61 -28.57 -8.13 27.02
C LYS A 61 -28.29 -6.79 26.34
N GLU A 62 -28.77 -5.69 26.91
CA GLU A 62 -28.53 -4.35 26.35
C GLU A 62 -27.05 -3.99 26.32
N ILE A 63 -26.30 -4.38 27.35
CA ILE A 63 -24.84 -4.21 27.36
C ILE A 63 -24.22 -4.95 26.17
N TRP A 64 -24.58 -6.23 25.98
CA TRP A 64 -24.05 -7.04 24.88
C TRP A 64 -24.41 -6.48 23.49
N GLU A 65 -25.66 -6.07 23.29
CA GLU A 65 -26.11 -5.47 22.04
C GLU A 65 -25.34 -4.17 21.74
N LYS A 66 -25.16 -3.32 22.75
CA LYS A 66 -24.44 -2.05 22.58
C LYS A 66 -22.94 -2.26 22.34
N LEU A 67 -22.32 -3.23 23.02
CA LEU A 67 -20.94 -3.64 22.74
C LEU A 67 -20.79 -4.15 21.31
N THR A 68 -21.74 -4.97 20.85
CA THR A 68 -21.77 -5.49 19.48
C THR A 68 -21.86 -4.34 18.47
N GLN A 69 -22.73 -3.36 18.71
CA GLN A 69 -22.88 -2.20 17.85
C GLN A 69 -21.62 -1.32 17.80
N ILE A 70 -20.95 -1.09 18.94
CA ILE A 70 -19.71 -0.32 19.00
C ILE A 70 -18.59 -1.03 18.22
N CYS A 71 -18.46 -2.35 18.42
CA CYS A 71 -17.46 -3.15 17.70
C CYS A 71 -17.77 -3.19 16.20
N GLN A 72 -19.03 -3.45 15.80
CA GLN A 72 -19.45 -3.46 14.41
C GLN A 72 -19.23 -2.10 13.73
N GLY A 73 -19.56 -0.99 14.38
CA GLY A 73 -19.32 0.35 13.82
C GLY A 73 -17.82 0.66 13.65
N ASN A 74 -16.97 0.14 14.55
CA ASN A 74 -15.52 0.24 14.41
C ASN A 74 -15.01 -0.63 13.24
N ASP A 75 -15.54 -1.84 13.09
CA ASP A 75 -15.17 -2.76 12.02
C ASP A 75 -15.67 -2.27 10.65
N GLU A 76 -16.89 -1.75 10.56
CA GLU A 76 -17.43 -1.08 9.36
C GLU A 76 -16.59 0.15 8.99
N THR A 77 -16.16 0.95 9.99
CA THR A 77 -15.25 2.08 9.74
C THR A 77 -13.89 1.62 9.22
N LYS A 78 -13.34 0.52 9.75
CA LYS A 78 -12.09 -0.07 9.24
C LYS A 78 -12.26 -0.60 7.83
N GLU A 79 -13.37 -1.29 7.55
CA GLU A 79 -13.68 -1.83 6.22
C GLU A 79 -13.86 -0.73 5.18
N ASN A 80 -14.56 0.36 5.54
CA ASN A 80 -14.70 1.54 4.70
C ASN A 80 -13.34 2.21 4.43
N LYS A 81 -12.50 2.38 5.47
CA LYS A 81 -11.13 2.90 5.31
C LYS A 81 -10.29 2.01 4.40
N LEU A 82 -10.37 0.69 4.57
CA LEU A 82 -9.68 -0.27 3.72
C LEU A 82 -10.14 -0.15 2.27
N THR A 83 -11.45 -0.06 2.04
CA THR A 83 -12.01 0.10 0.70
C THR A 83 -11.53 1.39 0.03
N VAL A 84 -11.53 2.52 0.75
CA VAL A 84 -11.02 3.80 0.23
C VAL A 84 -9.51 3.72 -0.07
N ALA A 85 -8.71 3.16 0.84
CA ALA A 85 -7.28 3.00 0.63
C ALA A 85 -6.97 2.07 -0.56
N GLN A 86 -7.74 0.98 -0.72
CA GLN A 86 -7.65 0.06 -1.84
C GLN A 86 -7.98 0.77 -3.16
N GLN A 87 -9.01 1.60 -3.18
CA GLN A 87 -9.36 2.41 -4.36
C GLN A 87 -8.26 3.42 -4.71
N LYS A 88 -7.65 4.08 -3.72
CA LYS A 88 -6.49 4.96 -3.94
C LYS A 88 -5.33 4.19 -4.56
N TYR A 89 -5.02 3.00 -4.02
CA TYR A 89 -3.98 2.13 -4.58
C TYR A 89 -4.32 1.72 -6.01
N GLU A 90 -5.56 1.31 -6.29
CA GLU A 90 -5.91 0.85 -7.62
C GLU A 90 -5.89 1.95 -8.68
N SER A 91 -6.30 3.16 -8.31
CA SER A 91 -6.30 4.33 -9.18
C SER A 91 -4.96 5.05 -9.26
N ILE A 92 -3.95 4.65 -8.46
CA ILE A 92 -2.68 5.36 -8.41
C ILE A 92 -1.97 5.31 -9.77
N LYS A 93 -1.61 6.50 -10.25
CA LYS A 93 -0.79 6.74 -11.43
C LYS A 93 0.13 7.92 -11.14
N MET A 94 1.25 7.96 -11.84
CA MET A 94 2.09 9.15 -11.90
C MET A 94 1.30 10.25 -12.62
N LYS A 95 1.30 11.45 -12.07
CA LYS A 95 0.58 12.60 -12.63
C LYS A 95 1.46 13.35 -13.63
N ASP A 96 0.83 14.12 -14.51
CA ASP A 96 1.57 15.00 -15.41
C ASP A 96 2.32 16.07 -14.62
N GLY A 97 3.62 16.22 -14.88
CA GLY A 97 4.49 17.19 -14.20
C GLY A 97 4.92 16.78 -12.78
N GLU A 98 4.51 15.60 -12.31
CA GLU A 98 4.99 15.04 -11.05
C GLU A 98 6.38 14.43 -11.22
N THR A 99 7.25 14.66 -10.26
CA THR A 99 8.59 14.04 -10.23
C THR A 99 8.52 12.58 -9.77
N MET A 100 9.51 11.78 -10.15
CA MET A 100 9.59 10.39 -9.70
C MET A 100 9.60 10.27 -8.16
N THR A 101 10.25 11.20 -7.47
CA THR A 101 10.32 11.22 -5.99
C THR A 101 8.95 11.50 -5.36
N GLU A 102 8.19 12.47 -5.88
CA GLU A 102 6.84 12.75 -5.38
C GLU A 102 5.90 11.55 -5.60
N PHE A 103 6.03 10.88 -6.75
CA PHE A 103 5.27 9.67 -7.03
C PHE A 103 5.65 8.52 -6.07
N ASP A 104 6.95 8.30 -5.82
CA ASP A 104 7.48 7.33 -4.86
C ASP A 104 6.89 7.56 -3.45
N GLU A 105 6.94 8.80 -2.96
CA GLU A 105 6.38 9.17 -1.65
C GLU A 105 4.87 8.89 -1.55
N ARG A 106 4.09 9.30 -2.57
CA ARG A 106 2.64 9.02 -2.59
C ARG A 106 2.34 7.54 -2.65
N PHE A 107 3.10 6.77 -3.43
CA PHE A 107 2.91 5.34 -3.55
C PHE A 107 3.19 4.64 -2.23
N ASN A 108 4.31 4.96 -1.57
CA ASN A 108 4.63 4.42 -0.25
C ASN A 108 3.59 4.78 0.81
N ALA A 109 3.11 6.03 0.82
CA ALA A 109 2.09 6.46 1.76
C ALA A 109 0.82 5.58 1.67
N VAL A 110 0.38 5.26 0.46
CA VAL A 110 -0.78 4.37 0.23
C VAL A 110 -0.49 2.93 0.64
N VAL A 111 0.71 2.41 0.35
CA VAL A 111 1.11 1.05 0.76
C VAL A 111 1.16 0.93 2.29
N ILE A 112 1.72 1.93 2.98
CA ILE A 112 1.76 2.00 4.44
C ILE A 112 0.34 2.07 5.03
N GLU A 113 -0.54 2.91 4.45
CA GLU A 113 -1.96 2.99 4.85
C GLU A 113 -2.63 1.60 4.75
N LEU A 114 -2.43 0.89 3.64
CA LEU A 114 -2.99 -0.44 3.43
C LEU A 114 -2.42 -1.50 4.37
N THR A 115 -1.10 -1.50 4.59
CA THR A 115 -0.44 -2.42 5.53
C THR A 115 -0.94 -2.18 6.96
N SER A 116 -1.16 -0.92 7.36
CA SER A 116 -1.72 -0.59 8.67
C SER A 116 -3.17 -1.09 8.87
N LEU A 117 -3.90 -1.31 7.77
CA LEU A 117 -5.24 -1.87 7.74
C LEU A 117 -5.25 -3.40 7.57
N GLY A 118 -4.08 -4.04 7.59
CA GLY A 118 -3.92 -5.50 7.51
C GLY A 118 -3.82 -6.06 6.09
N LYS A 119 -3.65 -5.20 5.08
CA LYS A 119 -3.45 -5.63 3.69
C LYS A 119 -1.96 -5.66 3.35
N GLU A 120 -1.43 -6.84 3.13
CA GLU A 120 -0.06 -7.04 2.68
C GLU A 120 0.02 -7.26 1.17
N TYR A 121 1.12 -6.79 0.57
CA TYR A 121 1.43 -6.99 -0.84
C TYR A 121 2.81 -7.61 -0.96
N SER A 122 2.94 -8.58 -1.86
CA SER A 122 4.25 -9.10 -2.24
C SER A 122 5.06 -8.07 -3.02
N ASN A 123 6.38 -8.19 -2.97
CA ASN A 123 7.31 -7.41 -3.80
C ASN A 123 6.92 -7.39 -5.28
N ARG A 124 6.50 -8.55 -5.80
CA ARG A 124 6.05 -8.68 -7.18
C ARG A 124 4.80 -7.83 -7.46
N GLU A 125 3.81 -7.86 -6.58
CA GLU A 125 2.58 -7.07 -6.76
C GLU A 125 2.85 -5.58 -6.75
N LEU A 126 3.67 -5.11 -5.79
CA LEU A 126 4.08 -3.71 -5.70
C LEU A 126 4.85 -3.29 -6.95
N ALA A 127 5.83 -4.10 -7.38
CA ALA A 127 6.63 -3.80 -8.56
C ALA A 127 5.79 -3.70 -9.83
N LEU A 128 4.89 -4.67 -10.04
CA LEU A 128 3.96 -4.65 -11.17
C LEU A 128 2.96 -3.50 -11.09
N LYS A 129 2.62 -3.03 -9.88
CA LYS A 129 1.74 -1.87 -9.72
C LYS A 129 2.45 -0.60 -10.14
N VAL A 130 3.66 -0.35 -9.64
CA VAL A 130 4.49 0.79 -10.03
C VAL A 130 4.70 0.82 -11.53
N MET A 131 5.14 -0.30 -12.14
CA MET A 131 5.36 -0.37 -13.59
C MET A 131 4.12 -0.03 -14.42
N ARG A 132 2.91 -0.34 -13.95
CA ARG A 132 1.64 -0.01 -14.63
C ARG A 132 1.15 1.41 -14.34
N ALA A 133 1.62 2.01 -13.26
CA ALA A 133 1.26 3.35 -12.81
C ALA A 133 2.14 4.43 -13.45
N LEU A 134 3.31 4.05 -13.98
CA LEU A 134 4.21 4.94 -14.71
C LEU A 134 3.64 5.32 -16.09
N PRO A 135 4.01 6.51 -16.61
CA PRO A 135 3.66 6.95 -17.97
C PRO A 135 4.25 6.04 -19.06
N ARG A 136 3.70 6.11 -20.28
CA ARG A 136 4.09 5.22 -21.41
C ARG A 136 5.55 5.39 -21.83
N GLU A 137 6.14 6.54 -21.55
CA GLU A 137 7.54 6.87 -21.80
C GLU A 137 8.49 5.90 -21.08
N TRP A 138 7.99 5.24 -20.01
CA TRP A 138 8.74 4.26 -19.21
C TRP A 138 8.54 2.81 -19.67
N ASP A 139 7.72 2.54 -20.69
CA ASP A 139 7.38 1.19 -21.15
C ASP A 139 8.64 0.37 -21.48
N MET A 140 9.62 0.97 -22.18
CA MET A 140 10.86 0.28 -22.53
C MET A 140 11.64 -0.18 -21.30
N LYS A 141 11.77 0.69 -20.29
CA LYS A 141 12.49 0.39 -19.05
C LYS A 141 11.76 -0.65 -18.22
N THR A 142 10.45 -0.51 -18.06
CA THR A 142 9.64 -1.46 -17.26
C THR A 142 9.61 -2.84 -17.90
N MET A 143 9.58 -2.94 -19.23
CA MET A 143 9.69 -4.21 -19.97
C MET A 143 11.07 -4.85 -19.78
N ALA A 144 12.16 -4.09 -19.94
CA ALA A 144 13.51 -4.61 -19.70
C ALA A 144 13.70 -5.10 -18.25
N MET A 145 13.13 -4.40 -17.26
CA MET A 145 13.17 -4.84 -15.86
C MET A 145 12.37 -6.13 -15.63
N ARG A 146 11.21 -6.29 -16.28
CA ARG A 146 10.40 -7.51 -16.21
C ARG A 146 11.14 -8.74 -16.75
N GLU A 147 11.97 -8.56 -17.78
CA GLU A 147 12.73 -9.64 -18.41
C GLU A 147 14.03 -9.96 -17.66
N SER A 148 14.66 -8.97 -17.03
CA SER A 148 16.01 -9.11 -16.45
C SER A 148 16.06 -9.25 -14.92
N LYS A 149 15.00 -8.87 -14.20
CA LYS A 149 14.97 -8.87 -12.72
C LYS A 149 13.99 -9.92 -12.18
N ASP A 150 14.35 -10.55 -11.06
CA ASP A 150 13.41 -11.36 -10.28
C ASP A 150 12.50 -10.45 -9.44
N LEU A 151 11.29 -10.21 -9.94
CA LEU A 151 10.32 -9.33 -9.28
C LEU A 151 9.87 -9.81 -7.89
N ASN A 152 10.07 -11.09 -7.54
CA ASN A 152 9.73 -11.56 -6.20
C ASN A 152 10.75 -11.12 -5.15
N LYS A 153 11.99 -10.83 -5.58
CA LYS A 153 13.09 -10.39 -4.72
C LYS A 153 13.39 -8.89 -4.85
N LEU A 154 12.74 -8.21 -5.79
CA LEU A 154 12.95 -6.79 -6.03
C LEU A 154 12.15 -5.98 -5.01
N GLU A 155 12.84 -5.40 -4.03
CA GLU A 155 12.21 -4.52 -3.05
C GLU A 155 11.76 -3.20 -3.70
N LEU A 156 10.75 -2.57 -3.11
CA LEU A 156 10.15 -1.35 -3.65
C LEU A 156 11.15 -0.19 -3.75
N HIS A 157 12.00 -0.04 -2.73
CA HIS A 157 13.07 0.97 -2.73
C HIS A 157 14.04 0.76 -3.90
N ASP A 158 14.48 -0.48 -4.13
CA ASP A 158 15.38 -0.82 -5.23
C ASP A 158 14.73 -0.58 -6.59
N LEU A 159 13.44 -0.88 -6.73
CA LEU A 159 12.69 -0.56 -7.94
C LEU A 159 12.75 0.95 -8.24
N PHE A 160 12.38 1.80 -7.28
CA PHE A 160 12.42 3.26 -7.47
C PHE A 160 13.84 3.79 -7.68
N ALA A 161 14.86 3.20 -7.06
CA ALA A 161 16.25 3.52 -7.35
C ALA A 161 16.64 3.18 -8.80
N ASN A 162 16.24 2.02 -9.32
CA ASN A 162 16.51 1.61 -10.71
C ASN A 162 15.77 2.49 -11.73
N VAL A 163 14.56 2.95 -11.40
CA VAL A 163 13.77 3.85 -12.25
C VAL A 163 14.43 5.24 -12.28
N ARG A 164 14.79 5.82 -11.13
CA ARG A 164 15.50 7.10 -11.05
C ARG A 164 16.87 7.10 -11.73
N ALA A 165 17.61 6.00 -11.64
CA ALA A 165 18.89 5.87 -12.34
C ALA A 165 18.74 5.99 -13.87
N TYR A 166 17.64 5.46 -14.42
CA TYR A 166 17.35 5.56 -15.85
C TYR A 166 16.91 6.97 -16.26
N GLU A 167 16.17 7.67 -15.41
CA GLU A 167 15.83 9.09 -15.59
C GLU A 167 17.09 9.94 -15.84
N PHE A 168 18.11 9.72 -15.00
CA PHE A 168 19.39 10.42 -15.10
C PHE A 168 20.15 10.07 -16.40
N GLU A 169 20.15 8.81 -16.83
CA GLU A 169 20.76 8.39 -18.10
C GLU A 169 20.04 9.02 -19.32
N LEU A 170 18.72 9.16 -19.27
CA LEU A 170 17.95 9.83 -20.33
C LEU A 170 18.26 11.33 -20.41
N GLU A 171 18.25 12.02 -19.28
CA GLU A 171 18.53 13.46 -19.22
C GLU A 171 19.95 13.79 -19.72
N THR A 172 20.95 13.00 -19.28
CA THR A 172 22.34 13.17 -19.73
C THR A 172 22.53 12.89 -21.23
N ARG A 173 21.67 12.09 -21.86
CA ARG A 173 21.68 11.83 -23.31
C ARG A 173 20.94 12.91 -24.10
N ALA A 174 19.92 13.55 -23.52
CA ALA A 174 19.21 14.67 -24.15
C ALA A 174 20.08 15.95 -24.20
N GLU A 175 20.86 16.18 -23.14
CA GLU A 175 21.85 17.28 -23.06
C GLU A 175 23.06 17.07 -24.00
N ALA A 176 23.34 15.82 -24.39
CA ALA A 176 24.28 15.50 -25.46
C ALA A 176 23.59 15.65 -26.82
N GLY A 177 23.53 16.88 -27.34
CA GLY A 177 22.95 17.18 -28.66
C GLY A 177 23.44 16.25 -29.79
N PRO A 178 22.70 16.17 -30.92
CA PRO A 178 22.96 15.19 -31.98
C PRO A 178 24.40 15.34 -32.47
N SER A 179 25.27 14.40 -32.07
CA SER A 179 26.67 14.39 -32.51
C SER A 179 26.67 14.24 -34.03
N THR A 180 26.94 15.37 -34.68
CA THR A 180 27.02 15.50 -36.13
C THR A 180 28.18 14.63 -36.62
N SER A 181 27.98 13.98 -37.76
CA SER A 181 28.97 13.26 -38.57
C SER A 181 29.54 11.94 -38.02
N GLN A 182 28.86 10.83 -38.32
CA GLN A 182 29.61 9.70 -38.86
C GLN A 182 29.85 9.97 -40.35
N PRO A 183 31.10 9.96 -40.86
CA PRO A 183 31.32 9.98 -42.29
C PRO A 183 30.90 8.63 -42.85
N THR A 184 29.85 8.64 -43.67
CA THR A 184 29.48 7.59 -44.60
C THR A 184 30.66 7.30 -45.52
N LYS A 185 31.45 6.26 -45.19
CA LYS A 185 32.31 5.62 -46.20
C LYS A 185 31.44 4.66 -47.02
N ALA A 186 30.96 5.17 -48.15
CA ALA A 186 30.47 4.32 -49.23
C ALA A 186 31.60 3.38 -49.68
N LEU A 187 31.37 2.07 -49.66
CA LEU A 187 32.20 1.10 -50.35
C LEU A 187 31.36 0.45 -51.45
N ALA A 188 31.85 0.59 -52.68
CA ALA A 188 31.25 0.11 -53.91
C ALA A 188 31.14 -1.43 -53.93
N ALA A 189 30.11 -1.91 -54.62
CA ALA A 189 29.78 -3.32 -54.77
C ALA A 189 30.68 -4.04 -55.80
N THR A 190 31.18 -5.22 -55.44
CA THR A 190 31.40 -6.35 -56.38
C THR A 190 31.20 -7.70 -55.66
N THR A 191 30.12 -8.35 -56.06
CA THR A 191 29.74 -9.77 -56.16
C THR A 191 30.47 -10.91 -55.37
N THR A 192 29.64 -11.70 -54.66
CA THR A 192 29.61 -13.18 -54.51
C THR A 192 30.21 -13.91 -53.28
N LYS A 193 29.28 -14.42 -52.44
CA LYS A 193 29.22 -15.68 -51.65
C LYS A 193 30.07 -15.95 -50.37
N GLN A 194 29.29 -16.27 -49.32
CA GLN A 194 29.42 -17.29 -48.24
C GLN A 194 30.02 -16.95 -46.85
N CYS A 195 29.11 -16.96 -45.85
CA CYS A 195 29.08 -17.53 -44.48
C CYS A 195 30.34 -17.58 -43.55
N SER A 196 30.32 -16.72 -42.50
CA SER A 196 30.59 -16.88 -41.03
C SER A 196 31.83 -17.64 -40.46
N PRO A 197 32.25 -17.44 -39.18
CA PRO A 197 32.12 -16.31 -38.22
C PRO A 197 33.41 -15.94 -37.39
N SER A 198 33.28 -14.92 -36.52
CA SER A 198 34.02 -14.67 -35.24
C SER A 198 35.27 -13.77 -35.23
N THR A 199 35.16 -12.64 -34.53
CA THR A 199 36.13 -12.19 -33.50
C THR A 199 35.37 -11.42 -32.42
N SER A 200 35.18 -12.04 -31.26
CA SER A 200 34.69 -11.38 -30.04
C SER A 200 35.81 -10.53 -29.43
N LYS A 201 35.51 -9.27 -29.09
CA LYS A 201 36.36 -8.51 -28.16
C LYS A 201 35.90 -8.84 -26.74
N THR A 202 36.85 -9.20 -25.88
CA THR A 202 36.61 -9.66 -24.51
C THR A 202 36.21 -8.52 -23.57
N ALA A 203 35.42 -8.85 -22.55
CA ALA A 203 34.79 -7.91 -21.60
C ALA A 203 35.80 -7.05 -20.80
N ASP A 204 37.04 -7.53 -20.63
CA ASP A 204 38.06 -6.82 -19.84
C ASP A 204 38.50 -5.50 -20.48
N GLN A 205 38.46 -5.38 -21.83
CA GLN A 205 38.85 -4.14 -22.51
C GLN A 205 37.77 -3.04 -22.44
N LEU A 206 36.51 -3.41 -22.25
CA LEU A 206 35.42 -2.44 -22.10
C LEU A 206 35.43 -1.80 -20.71
N SER A 207 35.91 -2.51 -19.69
CA SER A 207 36.00 -2.01 -18.32
C SER A 207 37.04 -0.89 -18.17
N ASP A 208 38.23 -1.07 -18.76
CA ASP A 208 39.33 -0.10 -18.64
C ASP A 208 39.02 1.23 -19.35
N ASP A 209 38.37 1.19 -20.52
CA ASP A 209 37.95 2.39 -21.25
C ASP A 209 36.86 3.17 -20.49
N VAL A 210 35.93 2.45 -19.85
CA VAL A 210 34.86 3.05 -19.03
C VAL A 210 35.44 3.68 -17.76
N MET A 211 36.37 3.00 -17.10
CA MET A 211 37.07 3.53 -15.92
C MET A 211 37.95 4.73 -16.26
N SER A 212 38.64 4.69 -17.41
CA SER A 212 39.42 5.82 -17.94
C SER A 212 38.55 7.04 -18.21
N LEU A 213 37.37 6.84 -18.82
CA LEU A 213 36.38 7.90 -19.04
C LEU A 213 35.85 8.48 -17.71
N PHE A 214 35.61 7.63 -16.72
CA PHE A 214 35.17 8.06 -15.39
C PHE A 214 36.24 8.93 -14.71
N VAL A 215 37.48 8.46 -14.63
CA VAL A 215 38.62 9.19 -14.02
C VAL A 215 38.86 10.53 -14.73
N LYS A 216 38.77 10.55 -16.06
CA LYS A 216 38.99 11.75 -16.87
C LYS A 216 37.89 12.80 -16.67
N LYS A 217 36.63 12.36 -16.47
CA LYS A 217 35.49 13.24 -16.19
C LYS A 217 35.52 13.74 -14.74
N PHE A 218 35.87 12.88 -13.77
CA PHE A 218 36.01 13.25 -12.37
C PHE A 218 37.17 14.25 -12.15
N GLY A 219 38.31 14.03 -12.81
CA GLY A 219 39.43 14.99 -12.79
C GLY A 219 39.15 16.31 -13.53
N LYS A 220 38.09 16.38 -14.34
CA LYS A 220 37.62 17.64 -14.95
C LYS A 220 36.67 18.39 -14.03
N TYR A 221 35.90 17.67 -13.22
CA TYR A 221 35.05 18.22 -12.17
C TYR A 221 35.90 18.84 -11.04
N LEU A 222 36.92 18.14 -10.55
CA LEU A 222 37.81 18.64 -9.49
C LEU A 222 38.58 19.91 -9.88
N ARG A 223 39.05 19.99 -11.14
CA ARG A 223 39.66 21.23 -11.68
C ARG A 223 38.69 22.39 -11.85
N ARG A 224 37.38 22.12 -11.92
CA ARG A 224 36.34 23.16 -11.95
C ARG A 224 35.94 23.62 -10.55
N SER A 225 36.07 22.78 -9.53
CA SER A 225 35.81 23.16 -8.14
C SER A 225 36.97 23.93 -7.48
N GLU A 226 38.20 23.80 -7.99
CA GLU A 226 39.37 24.58 -7.51
C GLU A 226 39.55 25.95 -8.20
N GLY A 227 38.65 26.33 -9.12
CA GLY A 227 38.70 27.61 -9.84
C GLY A 227 37.67 28.65 -9.37
N LEU A 228 37.06 28.44 -8.21
CA LEU A 228 36.11 29.36 -7.56
C LEU A 228 36.65 29.72 -6.16
N GLU A 229 37.77 30.43 -6.13
CA GLU A 229 38.10 31.39 -5.06
C GLU A 229 38.23 32.79 -5.69
#